data_AF-A0A8T4ZP08-F1
#
_entry.id   AF-A0A8T4ZP08-F1
#
_cell.length_a   1.000
_cell.length_b   1.000
_cell.length_c   1.000
_cell.angle_alpha   90.00
_cell.angle_beta   90.00
_cell.angle_gamma   90.00
#
_symmetry.space_group_name_H-M   'P 1'
#
loop_
_entity.id
_entity.type
_entity.pdbx_description
1 polymer ?
#
loop_
_entity_poly.entity_id
_entity_poly.type
_entity_poly.pdbx_seq_one_letter_code
_entity_poly.pdbx_strand_id
1 'polypeptide(L)'
;MIKAIRNIAGRVSAFNMEKNVMKKSAVLVVMLAVLMTISCVAIREAKAIDRGSVKVALLGSDYASYINDVQAYLLPFSDLAVIDIVEVQSSTPSLATLLNYDSVLVWSNFNFFDSVALGDVLADYVDFGGGVVLATFSWYEPDYGLEGRIMGNYTPFEQVGGNLYTTANLSWYNSSHPIMDGVSTISEQFRDNVTLTAGAELVAEWSDGTPFVATKGSVVGITLFPPPSQWTGDVPNLIHNALVWAVPQPVLALVPGTGFASTTIVGSGGFASNSRITVTWDGTPIPTVPNTLTSDLYGNFTAIISVLTPNEPGSHIVNATDEYGRSAWAVFTVVDMTGPQGPQGPQGATGPQGPEGAAGPQGQQGETGPAGEVSLVYIVAPIGLSVVAIILAAYAVVKKKP
;
A
#
# COMPACT_ATOMS: atom_id res chain seq x y z
N MET A 1 -5.40 -62.67 18.99
CA MET A 1 -4.15 -61.97 18.59
C MET A 1 -4.25 -61.28 17.21
N ILE A 2 -4.71 -61.96 16.15
CA ILE A 2 -4.77 -61.40 14.78
C ILE A 2 -5.77 -60.22 14.62
N LYS A 3 -6.87 -60.19 15.37
CA LYS A 3 -7.85 -59.07 15.37
C LYS A 3 -7.31 -57.78 16.03
N ALA A 4 -6.35 -57.88 16.95
CA ALA A 4 -5.77 -56.71 17.64
C ALA A 4 -4.69 -56.02 16.79
N ILE A 5 -3.89 -56.80 16.04
CA ILE A 5 -2.83 -56.29 15.15
C ILE A 5 -3.41 -55.52 13.96
N ARG A 6 -4.55 -55.98 13.41
CA ARG A 6 -5.23 -55.32 12.28
C ARG A 6 -5.82 -53.95 12.66
N ASN A 7 -6.20 -53.76 13.92
CA ASN A 7 -6.77 -52.51 14.44
C ASN A 7 -5.68 -51.44 14.71
N ILE A 8 -4.46 -51.87 15.06
CA ILE A 8 -3.30 -51.00 15.24
C ILE A 8 -2.75 -50.55 13.88
N ALA A 9 -2.67 -51.45 12.88
CA ALA A 9 -2.22 -51.11 11.53
C ALA A 9 -3.13 -50.07 10.84
N GLY A 10 -4.47 -50.18 11.01
CA GLY A 10 -5.42 -49.20 10.47
C GLY A 10 -5.28 -47.81 11.11
N ARG A 11 -5.06 -47.76 12.44
CA ARG A 11 -4.85 -46.50 13.17
C ARG A 11 -3.51 -45.83 12.83
N VAL A 12 -2.45 -46.60 12.60
CA VAL A 12 -1.13 -46.08 12.18
C VAL A 12 -1.18 -45.56 10.74
N SER A 13 -1.93 -46.22 9.85
CA SER A 13 -2.16 -45.76 8.47
C SER A 13 -2.94 -44.44 8.42
N ALA A 14 -4.00 -44.32 9.23
CA ALA A 14 -4.79 -43.08 9.32
C ALA A 14 -3.96 -41.92 9.90
N PHE A 15 -3.17 -42.17 10.95
CA PHE A 15 -2.30 -41.16 11.56
C PHE A 15 -1.16 -40.70 10.64
N ASN A 16 -0.61 -41.60 9.82
CA ASN A 16 0.40 -41.26 8.82
C ASN A 16 -0.19 -40.49 7.63
N MET A 17 -1.43 -40.77 7.24
CA MET A 17 -2.16 -40.02 6.21
C MET A 17 -2.46 -38.60 6.69
N GLU A 18 -2.91 -38.44 7.94
CA GLU A 18 -3.20 -37.14 8.57
C GLU A 18 -1.95 -36.28 8.74
N LYS A 19 -0.81 -36.88 9.12
CA LYS A 19 0.51 -36.20 9.14
C LYS A 19 0.98 -35.75 7.75
N ASN A 20 0.72 -36.53 6.71
CA ASN A 20 1.10 -36.16 5.34
C ASN A 20 0.18 -35.07 4.76
N VAL A 21 -1.10 -35.05 5.13
CA VAL A 21 -2.02 -33.95 4.79
C VAL A 21 -1.62 -32.68 5.54
N MET A 22 -1.36 -32.75 6.85
CA MET A 22 -0.89 -31.58 7.62
C MET A 22 0.47 -31.05 7.14
N LYS A 23 1.41 -31.91 6.74
CA LYS A 23 2.68 -31.47 6.16
C LYS A 23 2.50 -30.79 4.80
N LYS A 24 1.62 -31.29 3.94
CA LYS A 24 1.30 -30.66 2.64
C LYS A 24 0.59 -29.32 2.84
N SER A 25 -0.36 -29.23 3.77
CA SER A 25 -1.03 -27.97 4.13
C SER A 25 -0.08 -26.96 4.76
N ALA A 26 0.82 -27.39 5.65
CA ALA A 26 1.82 -26.50 6.25
C ALA A 26 2.83 -25.98 5.21
N VAL A 27 3.26 -26.83 4.27
CA VAL A 27 4.15 -26.40 3.17
C VAL A 27 3.43 -25.46 2.21
N LEU A 28 2.15 -25.68 1.91
CA LEU A 28 1.34 -24.79 1.09
C LEU A 28 1.09 -23.44 1.77
N VAL A 29 0.79 -23.43 3.08
CA VAL A 29 0.59 -22.21 3.87
C VAL A 29 1.89 -21.43 4.01
N VAL A 30 3.03 -22.10 4.22
CA VAL A 30 4.35 -21.45 4.23
C VAL A 30 4.72 -20.94 2.85
N MET A 31 4.43 -21.68 1.76
CA MET A 31 4.65 -21.18 0.40
C MET A 31 3.76 -19.98 0.08
N LEU A 32 2.47 -19.97 0.45
CA LEU A 32 1.60 -18.81 0.27
C LEU A 32 2.05 -17.63 1.12
N ALA A 33 2.48 -17.84 2.36
CA ALA A 33 3.01 -16.78 3.21
C ALA A 33 4.34 -16.23 2.68
N VAL A 34 5.20 -17.08 2.10
CA VAL A 34 6.45 -16.69 1.46
C VAL A 34 6.20 -16.00 0.11
N LEU A 35 5.22 -16.43 -0.69
CA LEU A 35 4.79 -15.71 -1.90
C LEU A 35 4.13 -14.37 -1.55
N MET A 36 3.33 -14.29 -0.49
CA MET A 36 2.73 -13.04 -0.02
C MET A 36 3.79 -12.07 0.48
N THR A 37 4.80 -12.54 1.21
CA THR A 37 5.91 -11.68 1.68
C THR A 37 6.85 -11.29 0.54
N ILE A 38 7.15 -12.18 -0.41
CA ILE A 38 7.94 -11.83 -1.60
C ILE A 38 7.18 -10.85 -2.51
N SER A 39 5.86 -11.00 -2.68
CA SER A 39 5.06 -10.00 -3.41
C SER A 39 4.93 -8.68 -2.64
N CYS A 40 4.85 -8.71 -1.31
CA CYS A 40 4.79 -7.49 -0.48
C CYS A 40 6.13 -6.73 -0.46
N VAL A 41 7.25 -7.46 -0.57
CA VAL A 41 8.61 -6.87 -0.67
C VAL A 41 8.94 -6.44 -2.10
N ALA A 42 8.60 -7.23 -3.12
CA ALA A 42 8.87 -6.90 -4.52
C ALA A 42 8.04 -5.71 -5.05
N ILE A 43 6.87 -5.42 -4.44
CA ILE A 43 6.08 -4.22 -4.73
C ILE A 43 6.61 -2.99 -3.97
N ARG A 44 7.32 -3.17 -2.84
CA ARG A 44 7.95 -2.06 -2.10
C ARG A 44 9.26 -1.58 -2.71
N GLU A 45 9.95 -2.38 -3.52
CA GLU A 45 11.30 -2.05 -4.02
C GLU A 45 11.41 -1.72 -5.52
N ALA A 46 10.34 -1.73 -6.32
CA ALA A 46 10.48 -1.44 -7.75
C ALA A 46 9.26 -0.72 -8.38
N LYS A 47 8.91 0.41 -7.80
CA LYS A 47 8.49 1.58 -8.57
C LYS A 47 8.86 2.76 -7.70
N ALA A 48 9.79 3.60 -8.16
CA ALA A 48 9.73 5.00 -7.76
C ALA A 48 8.27 5.38 -7.97
N ILE A 49 7.53 5.58 -6.88
CA ILE A 49 6.19 6.13 -7.00
C ILE A 49 6.44 7.41 -7.77
N ASP A 50 5.99 7.46 -9.02
CA ASP A 50 5.78 8.71 -9.72
C ASP A 50 4.71 9.38 -8.87
N ARG A 51 5.14 10.03 -7.78
CA ARG A 51 4.30 10.72 -6.83
C ARG A 51 3.85 11.92 -7.64
N GLY A 52 2.76 11.74 -8.38
CA GLY A 52 2.15 12.75 -9.21
C GLY A 52 2.21 14.10 -8.49
N SER A 53 2.63 15.11 -9.23
CA SER A 53 3.22 16.33 -8.69
C SER A 53 2.41 16.94 -7.52
N VAL A 54 3.02 16.95 -6.33
CA VAL A 54 2.39 17.32 -5.05
C VAL A 54 2.17 18.82 -5.01
N LYS A 55 0.95 19.24 -4.63
CA LYS A 55 0.63 20.66 -4.39
C LYS A 55 0.72 20.96 -2.91
N VAL A 56 1.49 21.99 -2.56
CA VAL A 56 1.77 22.36 -1.18
C VAL A 56 1.35 23.80 -0.92
N ALA A 57 0.77 24.06 0.25
CA ALA A 57 0.61 25.41 0.78
C ALA A 57 1.51 25.65 1.99
N LEU A 58 2.10 26.84 2.05
CA LEU A 58 2.90 27.35 3.16
C LEU A 58 2.05 28.29 4.00
N LEU A 59 1.74 27.90 5.23
CA LEU A 59 0.92 28.62 6.20
C LEU A 59 1.81 29.13 7.32
N GLY A 60 2.75 30.01 6.97
CA GLY A 60 3.68 30.63 7.90
C GLY A 60 3.11 31.91 8.51
N SER A 61 2.98 31.93 9.83
CA SER A 61 2.73 33.18 10.57
C SER A 61 4.06 33.85 10.90
N ASP A 62 4.69 34.49 9.90
CA ASP A 62 6.07 34.99 10.00
C ASP A 62 6.32 36.23 9.11
N TYR A 63 7.52 36.77 9.15
CA TYR A 63 7.97 37.76 8.17
C TYR A 63 7.86 37.20 6.76
N ALA A 64 7.30 37.99 5.84
CA ALA A 64 7.15 37.58 4.43
C ALA A 64 8.48 37.12 3.80
N SER A 65 9.62 37.71 4.18
CA SER A 65 10.95 37.24 3.72
C SER A 65 11.24 35.81 4.14
N TYR A 66 10.92 35.43 5.39
CA TYR A 66 11.17 34.08 5.90
C TYR A 66 10.27 33.05 5.23
N ILE A 67 9.01 33.40 4.96
CA ILE A 67 8.09 32.54 4.20
C ILE A 67 8.61 32.34 2.76
N ASN A 68 9.10 33.41 2.12
CA ASN A 68 9.70 33.33 0.78
C ASN A 68 10.99 32.50 0.77
N ASP A 69 11.82 32.57 1.81
CA ASP A 69 13.03 31.76 1.92
C ASP A 69 12.69 30.26 2.05
N VAL A 70 11.63 29.93 2.81
CA VAL A 70 11.09 28.57 2.90
C VAL A 70 10.62 28.06 1.54
N GLN A 71 9.84 28.87 0.83
CA GLN A 71 9.42 28.53 -0.53
C GLN A 71 10.63 28.33 -1.46
N ALA A 72 11.62 29.22 -1.39
CA ALA A 72 12.76 29.23 -2.28
C ALA A 72 13.61 27.95 -2.19
N TYR A 73 13.83 27.40 -0.99
CA TYR A 73 14.59 26.15 -0.87
C TYR A 73 13.77 24.90 -1.23
N LEU A 74 12.43 25.00 -1.34
CA LEU A 74 11.57 23.90 -1.77
C LEU A 74 11.34 23.87 -3.30
N LEU A 75 11.46 25.01 -3.99
CA LEU A 75 11.32 25.08 -5.46
C LEU A 75 12.23 24.11 -6.27
N PRO A 76 13.43 23.72 -5.81
CA PRO A 76 14.25 22.75 -6.55
C PRO A 76 13.68 21.32 -6.61
N PHE A 77 12.73 20.95 -5.74
CA PHE A 77 12.12 19.62 -5.73
C PHE A 77 11.04 19.52 -6.81
N SER A 78 11.34 18.84 -7.91
CA SER A 78 10.46 18.77 -9.09
C SER A 78 9.15 17.99 -8.88
N ASP A 79 9.10 17.16 -7.85
CA ASP A 79 7.91 16.43 -7.40
C ASP A 79 6.96 17.29 -6.57
N LEU A 80 7.36 18.50 -6.17
CA LEU A 80 6.45 19.54 -5.67
C LEU A 80 6.01 20.45 -6.84
N ALA A 81 4.84 20.19 -7.43
CA ALA A 81 4.34 20.95 -8.60
C ALA A 81 4.01 22.40 -8.29
N VAL A 82 3.45 22.61 -7.10
CA VAL A 82 2.93 23.91 -6.65
C VAL A 82 3.39 24.09 -5.22
N ILE A 83 3.92 25.27 -4.92
CA ILE A 83 4.29 25.67 -3.57
C ILE A 83 3.74 27.09 -3.42
N ASP A 84 2.52 27.22 -2.92
CA ASP A 84 1.86 28.52 -2.76
C ASP A 84 1.96 29.00 -1.31
N ILE A 85 1.92 30.31 -1.12
CA ILE A 85 1.85 30.92 0.21
C ILE A 85 0.39 31.25 0.50
N VAL A 86 -0.10 30.81 1.66
CA VAL A 86 -1.47 31.10 2.13
C VAL A 86 -1.38 31.94 3.40
N GLU A 87 -2.04 33.10 3.36
CA GLU A 87 -2.05 34.08 4.44
C GLU A 87 -2.79 33.55 5.69
N VAL A 88 -2.15 33.68 6.86
CA VAL A 88 -2.68 33.20 8.15
C VAL A 88 -2.51 34.19 9.32
N GLN A 89 -1.83 35.33 9.12
CA GLN A 89 -1.65 36.40 10.12
C GLN A 89 -2.76 37.45 10.07
N SER A 90 -3.37 37.65 8.90
CA SER A 90 -4.44 38.64 8.71
C SER A 90 -5.80 38.06 8.31
N SER A 91 -5.87 36.75 8.08
CA SER A 91 -7.11 36.02 7.80
C SER A 91 -6.96 34.53 8.12
N THR A 92 -8.07 33.79 8.17
CA THR A 92 -8.06 32.33 8.28
C THR A 92 -8.52 31.71 6.96
N PRO A 93 -7.74 30.83 6.32
CA PRO A 93 -8.14 30.16 5.08
C PRO A 93 -9.36 29.26 5.31
N SER A 94 -10.16 29.09 4.27
CA SER A 94 -11.28 28.14 4.30
C SER A 94 -10.81 26.70 4.04
N LEU A 95 -11.59 25.71 4.49
CA LEU A 95 -11.35 24.31 4.13
C LEU A 95 -11.28 24.11 2.60
N ALA A 96 -12.19 24.74 1.85
CA ALA A 96 -12.20 24.67 0.39
C ALA A 96 -10.92 25.23 -0.24
N THR A 97 -10.26 26.19 0.42
CA THR A 97 -8.94 26.69 0.00
C THR A 97 -7.89 25.61 0.20
N LEU A 98 -7.82 25.00 1.39
CA LEU A 98 -6.82 23.98 1.72
C LEU A 98 -6.98 22.71 0.87
N LEU A 99 -8.20 22.33 0.49
CA LEU A 99 -8.49 21.18 -0.37
C LEU A 99 -7.97 21.31 -1.82
N ASN A 100 -7.40 22.45 -2.21
CA ASN A 100 -6.67 22.58 -3.48
C ASN A 100 -5.22 22.07 -3.40
N TYR A 101 -4.74 21.78 -2.19
CA TYR A 101 -3.40 21.31 -1.89
C TYR A 101 -3.44 19.89 -1.31
N ASP A 102 -2.40 19.13 -1.55
CA ASP A 102 -2.25 17.75 -1.07
C ASP A 102 -1.65 17.71 0.34
N SER A 103 -0.80 18.70 0.65
CA SER A 103 -0.28 18.89 2.00
C SER A 103 -0.04 20.36 2.31
N VAL A 104 0.08 20.67 3.60
CA VAL A 104 0.38 22.03 4.08
C VAL A 104 1.51 22.01 5.11
N LEU A 105 2.37 23.03 5.09
CA LEU A 105 3.37 23.30 6.12
C LEU A 105 2.90 24.47 6.99
N VAL A 106 2.87 24.29 8.31
CA VAL A 106 2.40 25.30 9.28
C VAL A 106 3.52 25.61 10.28
N TRP A 107 3.78 26.88 10.53
CA TRP A 107 4.70 27.36 11.58
C TRP A 107 4.36 28.81 11.96
N SER A 108 4.92 29.30 13.06
CA SER A 108 4.55 30.63 13.58
C SER A 108 5.66 31.33 14.35
N ASN A 109 6.10 32.50 13.91
CA ASN A 109 6.91 33.43 14.71
C ASN A 109 6.09 34.66 15.17
N PHE A 110 4.82 34.71 14.79
CA PHE A 110 3.79 35.66 15.21
C PHE A 110 2.48 34.93 15.48
N ASN A 111 1.53 35.61 16.11
CA ASN A 111 0.17 35.08 16.31
C ASN A 111 -0.52 34.86 14.97
N PHE A 112 -1.16 33.69 14.81
CA PHE A 112 -2.17 33.49 13.78
C PHE A 112 -3.32 34.50 13.98
N PHE A 113 -4.02 34.83 12.91
CA PHE A 113 -5.21 35.70 12.96
C PHE A 113 -6.27 35.15 13.93
N ASP A 114 -6.47 33.83 13.87
CA ASP A 114 -7.33 33.07 14.77
C ASP A 114 -6.76 31.63 14.88
N SER A 115 -6.02 31.36 15.95
CA SER A 115 -5.33 30.08 16.22
C SER A 115 -6.31 28.92 16.33
N VAL A 116 -7.47 29.14 16.95
CA VAL A 116 -8.52 28.12 17.13
C VAL A 116 -9.20 27.80 15.81
N ALA A 117 -9.65 28.83 15.07
CA ALA A 117 -10.33 28.62 13.79
C ALA A 117 -9.41 27.98 12.74
N LEU A 118 -8.14 28.39 12.68
CA LEU A 118 -7.16 27.75 11.80
C LEU A 118 -6.94 26.29 12.19
N GLY A 119 -6.81 26.02 13.49
CA GLY A 119 -6.64 24.67 14.00
C GLY A 119 -7.85 23.76 13.72
N ASP A 120 -9.06 24.27 13.79
CA ASP A 120 -10.27 23.54 13.43
C ASP A 120 -10.34 23.24 11.93
N VAL A 121 -10.00 24.21 11.08
CA VAL A 121 -9.95 24.02 9.62
C VAL A 121 -8.88 23.00 9.22
N LEU A 122 -7.72 22.99 9.89
CA LEU A 122 -6.67 22.00 9.65
C LEU A 122 -7.10 20.59 10.06
N ALA A 123 -7.84 20.45 11.17
CA ALA A 123 -8.40 19.16 11.57
C ALA A 123 -9.43 18.65 10.55
N ASP A 124 -10.33 19.52 10.09
CA ASP A 124 -11.27 19.16 9.01
C ASP A 124 -10.51 18.79 7.73
N TYR A 125 -9.46 19.53 7.38
CA TYR A 125 -8.61 19.22 6.23
C TYR A 125 -7.99 17.82 6.33
N VAL A 126 -7.47 17.43 7.50
CA VAL A 126 -6.97 16.06 7.75
C VAL A 126 -8.10 15.03 7.63
N ASP A 127 -9.27 15.28 8.20
CA ASP A 127 -10.44 14.38 8.10
C ASP A 127 -10.87 14.13 6.64
N PHE A 128 -10.62 15.10 5.76
CA PHE A 128 -10.87 15.02 4.31
C PHE A 128 -9.68 14.51 3.49
N GLY A 129 -8.64 13.96 4.13
CA GLY A 129 -7.50 13.37 3.43
C GLY A 129 -6.41 14.38 3.06
N GLY A 130 -6.31 15.49 3.78
CA GLY A 130 -5.18 16.41 3.71
C GLY A 130 -3.98 15.95 4.54
N GLY A 131 -2.76 16.24 4.07
CA GLY A 131 -1.53 16.09 4.84
C GLY A 131 -1.14 17.36 5.57
N VAL A 132 -0.77 17.28 6.86
CA VAL A 132 -0.33 18.46 7.62
C VAL A 132 1.07 18.22 8.18
N VAL A 133 1.98 19.16 7.93
CA VAL A 133 3.28 19.23 8.59
C VAL A 133 3.26 20.42 9.54
N LEU A 134 3.31 20.14 10.83
CA LEU A 134 3.44 21.13 11.89
C LEU A 134 4.93 21.32 12.20
N ALA A 135 5.40 22.56 12.17
CA ALA A 135 6.78 22.90 12.47
C ALA A 135 6.88 23.85 13.69
N THR A 136 8.11 24.21 14.06
CA THR A 136 8.37 24.90 15.34
C THR A 136 7.53 26.14 15.55
N PHE A 137 7.17 26.29 16.83
CA PHE A 137 6.27 27.25 17.45
C PHE A 137 4.78 26.97 17.24
N SER A 138 4.40 25.95 16.46
CA SER A 138 3.01 25.48 16.40
C SER A 138 2.49 24.99 17.76
N TRP A 139 3.38 24.55 18.66
CA TRP A 139 3.03 24.09 20.02
C TRP A 139 3.37 25.11 21.10
N TYR A 140 3.79 26.33 20.76
CA TYR A 140 4.23 27.30 21.75
C TYR A 140 3.04 27.93 22.48
N GLU A 141 2.99 27.80 23.81
CA GLU A 141 1.95 28.41 24.64
C GLU A 141 2.49 29.58 25.48
N PRO A 142 1.69 30.63 25.75
CA PRO A 142 0.31 30.85 25.29
C PRO A 142 0.20 31.67 23.99
N ASP A 143 1.32 32.19 23.48
CA ASP A 143 1.35 33.06 22.30
C ASP A 143 1.98 32.31 21.12
N TYR A 144 1.62 32.66 19.88
CA TYR A 144 2.13 32.09 18.61
C TYR A 144 1.74 30.63 18.31
N GLY A 145 1.36 29.85 19.31
CA GLY A 145 0.87 28.49 19.15
C GLY A 145 -0.38 28.39 18.28
N LEU A 146 -0.54 27.22 17.69
CA LEU A 146 -1.78 26.79 17.05
C LEU A 146 -2.69 26.19 18.13
N GLU A 147 -4.00 26.37 18.01
CA GLU A 147 -4.98 25.82 18.96
C GLU A 147 -6.00 24.93 18.22
N GLY A 148 -7.21 24.77 18.77
CA GLY A 148 -8.30 24.09 18.10
C GLY A 148 -8.13 22.57 18.03
N ARG A 149 -8.97 21.93 17.20
CA ARG A 149 -9.05 20.46 17.10
C ARG A 149 -7.74 19.81 16.68
N ILE A 150 -6.92 20.45 15.85
CA ILE A 150 -5.65 19.87 15.37
C ILE A 150 -4.67 19.60 16.52
N MET A 151 -4.70 20.41 17.59
CA MET A 151 -3.91 20.18 18.80
C MET A 151 -4.48 19.10 19.72
N GLY A 152 -5.63 18.51 19.38
CA GLY A 152 -6.21 17.37 20.08
C GLY A 152 -5.64 16.03 19.60
N ASN A 153 -6.50 15.18 19.03
CA ASN A 153 -6.11 13.81 18.65
C ASN A 153 -5.18 13.71 17.44
N TYR A 154 -4.95 14.80 16.70
CA TYR A 154 -4.19 14.79 15.45
C TYR A 154 -2.71 15.07 15.66
N THR A 155 -2.37 15.99 16.56
CA THR A 155 -0.98 16.41 16.75
C THR A 155 -0.11 15.28 17.34
N PRO A 156 1.11 15.06 16.81
CA PRO A 156 2.01 14.04 17.32
C PRO A 156 2.73 14.46 18.61
N PHE A 157 2.72 15.75 18.93
CA PHE A 157 3.43 16.31 20.07
C PHE A 157 2.53 17.13 20.98
N GLU A 158 2.90 17.21 22.25
CA GLU A 158 2.36 18.15 23.23
C GLU A 158 3.53 18.90 23.89
N GLN A 159 3.32 20.18 24.21
CA GLN A 159 4.37 21.02 24.76
C GLN A 159 4.77 20.59 26.18
N VAL A 160 6.07 20.59 26.46
CA VAL A 160 6.63 20.33 27.80
C VAL A 160 7.47 21.53 28.21
N GLY A 161 6.88 22.48 28.92
CA GLY A 161 7.54 23.74 29.26
C GLY A 161 7.62 24.71 28.07
N GLY A 162 8.58 25.63 28.06
CA GLY A 162 8.75 26.59 26.97
C GLY A 162 9.70 26.08 25.87
N ASN A 163 9.95 26.92 24.87
CA ASN A 163 10.83 26.55 23.75
C ASN A 163 12.30 26.50 24.14
N LEU A 164 13.07 25.74 23.36
CA LEU A 164 14.50 25.60 23.50
C LEU A 164 15.20 26.56 22.54
N TYR A 165 16.16 27.31 23.08
CA TYR A 165 17.01 28.26 22.34
C TYR A 165 18.47 27.84 22.36
N THR A 166 18.71 26.54 22.49
CA THR A 166 20.04 25.92 22.54
C THR A 166 20.21 24.99 21.35
N THR A 167 21.37 25.11 20.71
CA THR A 167 21.74 24.28 19.57
C THR A 167 21.71 22.80 19.94
N ALA A 168 20.99 22.01 19.15
CA ALA A 168 21.07 20.55 19.16
C ALA A 168 21.23 20.03 17.73
N ASN A 169 21.83 18.85 17.62
CA ASN A 169 22.06 18.18 16.35
C ASN A 169 21.11 16.99 16.21
N LEU A 170 20.76 16.61 14.98
CA LEU A 170 20.14 15.33 14.69
C LEU A 170 21.00 14.21 15.30
N SER A 171 20.36 13.34 16.08
CA SER A 171 21.01 12.25 16.81
C SER A 171 20.49 10.92 16.30
N TRP A 172 19.59 10.27 17.03
CA TRP A 172 18.94 9.04 16.57
C TRP A 172 17.89 9.36 15.52
N TYR A 173 17.76 8.50 14.51
CA TYR A 173 16.66 8.52 13.56
C TYR A 173 16.40 7.14 12.97
N ASN A 174 15.16 6.92 12.54
CA ASN A 174 14.79 5.74 11.78
C ASN A 174 15.21 5.91 10.31
N SER A 175 16.35 5.34 9.94
CA SER A 175 16.91 5.42 8.57
C SER A 175 16.07 4.71 7.50
N SER A 176 15.07 3.91 7.89
CA SER A 176 14.14 3.25 6.96
C SER A 176 12.84 4.04 6.79
N HIS A 177 12.64 5.11 7.57
CA HIS A 177 11.44 5.94 7.45
C HIS A 177 11.62 6.92 6.28
N PRO A 178 10.68 7.02 5.32
CA PRO A 178 10.85 7.85 4.11
C PRO A 178 11.09 9.34 4.38
N ILE A 179 10.62 9.85 5.53
CA ILE A 179 10.92 11.23 5.96
C ILE A 179 12.44 11.48 6.09
N MET A 180 13.22 10.45 6.42
CA MET A 180 14.66 10.53 6.63
C MET A 180 15.49 10.23 5.38
N ASP A 181 14.87 10.03 4.21
CA ASP A 181 15.60 9.75 2.96
C ASP A 181 16.51 10.92 2.59
N GLY A 182 17.83 10.68 2.53
CA GLY A 182 18.81 11.73 2.25
C GLY A 182 18.98 12.76 3.38
N VAL A 183 18.51 12.46 4.59
CA VAL A 183 18.69 13.29 5.79
C VAL A 183 19.66 12.59 6.73
N SER A 184 20.80 13.22 6.98
CA SER A 184 21.88 12.64 7.81
C SER A 184 22.48 13.63 8.80
N THR A 185 22.40 14.92 8.50
CA THR A 185 22.94 15.98 9.36
C THR A 185 21.97 17.14 9.42
N ILE A 186 21.55 17.52 10.62
CA ILE A 186 20.79 18.75 10.89
C ILE A 186 21.29 19.31 12.21
N SER A 187 21.41 20.63 12.31
CA SER A 187 21.63 21.37 13.55
C SER A 187 20.65 22.53 13.60
N GLU A 188 20.04 22.81 14.75
CA GLU A 188 19.08 23.91 14.94
C GLU A 188 19.12 24.43 16.38
N GLN A 189 18.85 25.73 16.56
CA GLN A 189 18.75 26.41 17.84
C GLN A 189 17.30 26.72 18.27
N PHE A 190 16.39 27.05 17.35
CA PHE A 190 14.98 27.34 17.62
C PHE A 190 14.14 26.07 17.50
N ARG A 191 13.77 25.49 18.65
CA ARG A 191 13.07 24.20 18.72
C ARG A 191 11.99 24.23 19.80
N ASP A 192 10.90 23.52 19.57
CA ASP A 192 9.91 23.30 20.62
C ASP A 192 10.37 22.22 21.60
N ASN A 193 10.11 22.43 22.89
CA ASN A 193 10.28 21.39 23.90
C ASN A 193 8.97 20.62 24.01
N VAL A 194 8.96 19.36 23.58
CA VAL A 194 7.75 18.57 23.45
C VAL A 194 7.94 17.13 23.94
N THR A 195 6.82 16.45 24.17
CA THR A 195 6.76 14.99 24.28
C THR A 195 5.78 14.43 23.25
N LEU A 196 5.87 13.13 23.00
CA LEU A 196 4.95 12.42 22.10
C LEU A 196 3.56 12.32 22.73
N THR A 197 2.52 12.57 21.91
CA THR A 197 1.14 12.25 22.29
C THR A 197 0.86 10.76 22.08
N ALA A 198 -0.19 10.24 22.73
CA ALA A 198 -0.58 8.84 22.57
C ALA A 198 -0.91 8.50 21.10
N GLY A 199 -0.30 7.44 20.59
CA GLY A 199 -0.49 6.97 19.21
C GLY A 199 0.43 7.64 18.18
N ALA A 200 1.31 8.56 18.59
CA ALA A 200 2.36 9.09 17.72
C ALA A 200 3.52 8.10 17.57
N GLU A 201 4.13 8.07 16.38
CA GLU A 201 5.35 7.32 16.07
C GLU A 201 6.54 8.26 15.99
N LEU A 202 7.58 7.99 16.80
CA LEU A 202 8.81 8.76 16.77
C LEU A 202 9.67 8.37 15.57
N VAL A 203 10.15 9.36 14.83
CA VAL A 203 10.98 9.18 13.63
C VAL A 203 12.42 9.64 13.86
N ALA A 204 12.64 10.72 14.60
CA ALA A 204 13.97 11.23 14.90
C ALA A 204 14.03 11.97 16.25
N GLU A 205 15.23 12.06 16.82
CA GLU A 205 15.55 12.74 18.08
C GLU A 205 16.70 13.73 17.91
N TRP A 206 16.68 14.77 18.75
CA TRP A 206 17.79 15.69 18.94
C TRP A 206 18.86 15.08 19.86
N SER A 207 20.07 15.65 19.81
CA SER A 207 21.22 15.22 20.62
C SER A 207 21.05 15.42 22.13
N ASP A 208 20.10 16.24 22.56
CA ASP A 208 19.71 16.42 23.96
C ASP A 208 18.58 15.47 24.39
N GLY A 209 18.15 14.57 23.50
CA GLY A 209 17.15 13.54 23.77
C GLY A 209 15.71 14.01 23.62
N THR A 210 15.46 15.25 23.18
CA THR A 210 14.09 15.69 22.89
C THR A 210 13.62 15.15 21.53
N PRO A 211 12.31 14.88 21.36
CA PRO A 211 11.76 14.48 20.08
C PRO A 211 12.03 15.54 19.00
N PHE A 212 12.42 15.10 17.81
CA PHE A 212 12.62 15.98 16.67
C PHE A 212 11.52 15.82 15.63
N VAL A 213 11.31 14.59 15.16
CA VAL A 213 10.32 14.28 14.14
C VAL A 213 9.43 13.15 14.64
N ALA A 214 8.12 13.32 14.51
CA ALA A 214 7.16 12.27 14.80
C ALA A 214 5.94 12.37 13.87
N THR A 215 5.19 11.28 13.76
CA THR A 215 4.01 11.21 12.90
C THR A 215 2.80 10.70 13.67
N LYS A 216 1.60 11.11 13.25
CA LYS A 216 0.33 10.62 13.78
C LYS A 216 -0.74 10.75 12.70
N GLY A 217 -1.13 9.62 12.10
CA GLY A 217 -1.95 9.64 10.88
C GLY A 217 -1.22 10.36 9.74
N SER A 218 -1.89 11.30 9.07
CA SER A 218 -1.30 12.17 8.04
C SER A 218 -0.70 13.47 8.59
N VAL A 219 -0.55 13.59 9.91
CA VAL A 219 0.11 14.74 10.56
C VAL A 219 1.54 14.40 10.92
N VAL A 220 2.48 15.21 10.45
CA VAL A 220 3.90 15.16 10.79
C VAL A 220 4.22 16.33 11.71
N GLY A 221 4.97 16.08 12.77
CA GLY A 221 5.52 17.11 13.63
C GLY A 221 7.02 17.21 13.44
N ILE A 222 7.54 18.43 13.29
CA ILE A 222 8.96 18.73 13.16
C ILE A 222 9.31 19.86 14.12
N THR A 223 10.08 19.59 15.17
CA THR A 223 10.45 20.62 16.15
C THR A 223 11.68 21.43 15.70
N LEU A 224 11.71 21.83 14.42
CA LEU A 224 12.68 22.77 13.84
C LEU A 224 11.95 23.99 13.26
N PHE A 225 12.55 25.18 13.35
CA PHE A 225 12.04 26.41 12.76
C PHE A 225 12.38 26.48 11.27
N PRO A 226 11.40 26.42 10.34
CA PRO A 226 11.68 26.22 8.91
C PRO A 226 12.58 27.28 8.24
N PRO A 227 12.43 28.60 8.51
CA PRO A 227 13.24 29.62 7.85
C PRO A 227 14.75 29.42 8.03
N PRO A 228 15.57 29.56 6.96
CA PRO A 228 17.01 29.28 6.95
C PRO A 228 17.83 30.34 7.69
N SER A 229 17.58 30.49 8.98
CA SER A 229 18.17 31.52 9.83
C SER A 229 19.22 30.96 10.81
N GLN A 230 18.97 29.78 11.38
CA GLN A 230 19.82 29.19 12.43
C GLN A 230 20.23 27.74 12.18
N TRP A 231 19.58 27.05 11.23
CA TRP A 231 19.90 25.66 10.96
C TRP A 231 20.99 25.46 9.90
N THR A 232 21.59 24.28 9.94
CA THR A 232 22.48 23.77 8.89
C THR A 232 22.11 22.34 8.52
N GLY A 233 22.52 21.89 7.34
CA GLY A 233 22.39 20.49 6.92
C GLY A 233 21.17 20.25 6.03
N ASP A 234 20.59 19.06 6.14
CA ASP A 234 19.64 18.47 5.19
C ASP A 234 18.18 18.90 5.42
N VAL A 235 17.95 20.10 5.98
CA VAL A 235 16.60 20.60 6.31
C VAL A 235 15.67 20.68 5.10
N PRO A 236 16.12 21.13 3.91
CA PRO A 236 15.26 21.11 2.72
C PRO A 236 14.76 19.69 2.39
N ASN A 237 15.62 18.67 2.48
CA ASN A 237 15.23 17.27 2.25
C ASN A 237 14.22 16.80 3.31
N LEU A 238 14.44 17.15 4.59
CA LEU A 238 13.54 16.77 5.66
C LEU A 238 12.13 17.34 5.46
N ILE A 239 12.02 18.65 5.21
CA ILE A 239 10.73 19.32 5.03
C ILE A 239 10.04 18.83 3.77
N HIS A 240 10.79 18.68 2.67
CA HIS A 240 10.31 18.05 1.44
C HIS A 240 9.71 16.66 1.73
N ASN A 241 10.51 15.75 2.32
CA ASN A 241 10.07 14.38 2.54
C ASN A 241 8.86 14.30 3.48
N ALA A 242 8.80 15.18 4.49
CA ALA A 242 7.66 15.28 5.38
C ALA A 242 6.38 15.71 4.67
N LEU A 243 6.45 16.73 3.80
CA LEU A 243 5.31 17.18 2.99
C LEU A 243 4.79 16.06 2.10
N VAL A 244 5.70 15.39 1.38
CA VAL A 244 5.35 14.32 0.46
C VAL A 244 4.89 13.05 1.19
N TRP A 245 5.41 12.77 2.38
CA TRP A 245 4.95 11.65 3.22
C TRP A 245 3.58 11.92 3.86
N ALA A 246 3.31 13.17 4.24
CA ALA A 246 2.04 13.57 4.87
C ALA A 246 0.85 13.41 3.93
N VAL A 247 1.06 13.46 2.60
CA VAL A 247 0.00 13.19 1.62
C VAL A 247 -0.54 11.78 1.84
N PRO A 248 -1.81 11.64 2.27
CA PRO A 248 -2.34 10.34 2.59
C PRO A 248 -2.49 9.49 1.32
N GLN A 249 -2.26 8.19 1.50
CA GLN A 249 -2.20 7.25 0.40
C GLN A 249 -3.61 6.80 0.02
N PRO A 250 -3.95 6.72 -1.28
CA PRO A 250 -5.24 6.22 -1.69
C PRO A 250 -5.51 4.83 -1.12
N VAL A 251 -6.77 4.58 -0.76
CA VAL A 251 -7.27 3.30 -0.26
C VAL A 251 -8.41 2.84 -1.16
N LEU A 252 -8.44 1.55 -1.46
CA LEU A 252 -9.53 0.92 -2.18
C LEU A 252 -10.14 -0.19 -1.30
N ALA A 253 -11.45 -0.14 -1.10
CA ALA A 253 -12.21 -1.18 -0.42
C ALA A 253 -13.17 -1.86 -1.39
N LEU A 254 -13.40 -3.16 -1.18
CA LEU A 254 -14.33 -3.98 -1.96
C LEU A 254 -15.43 -4.52 -1.05
N VAL A 255 -16.68 -4.28 -1.40
CA VAL A 255 -17.85 -4.67 -0.62
C VAL A 255 -18.89 -5.34 -1.52
N PRO A 256 -19.02 -6.67 -1.51
CA PRO A 256 -18.20 -7.64 -0.77
C PRO A 256 -16.81 -7.86 -1.40
N GLY A 257 -15.82 -8.29 -0.61
CA GLY A 257 -14.49 -8.66 -1.12
C GLY A 257 -14.40 -10.04 -1.78
N THR A 258 -15.51 -10.80 -1.81
CA THR A 258 -15.58 -12.16 -2.36
C THR A 258 -16.90 -12.39 -3.06
N GLY A 259 -16.93 -13.17 -4.14
CA GLY A 259 -18.16 -13.47 -4.87
C GLY A 259 -17.89 -13.99 -6.29
N PHE A 260 -18.89 -13.91 -7.16
CA PHE A 260 -18.80 -14.46 -8.53
C PHE A 260 -19.40 -13.55 -9.62
N ALA A 261 -20.05 -12.44 -9.25
CA ALA A 261 -20.81 -11.62 -10.21
C ALA A 261 -20.34 -10.16 -10.23
N SER A 262 -20.38 -9.48 -9.09
CA SER A 262 -20.01 -8.07 -8.98
C SER A 262 -19.56 -7.72 -7.57
N THR A 263 -18.93 -6.55 -7.45
CA THR A 263 -18.61 -5.93 -6.16
C THR A 263 -18.72 -4.42 -6.24
N THR A 264 -19.04 -3.79 -5.11
CA THR A 264 -18.93 -2.34 -4.95
C THR A 264 -17.51 -2.00 -4.58
N ILE A 265 -16.88 -1.10 -5.33
CA ILE A 265 -15.60 -0.51 -4.99
C ILE A 265 -15.84 0.85 -4.32
N VAL A 266 -15.09 1.12 -3.26
CA VAL A 266 -15.09 2.40 -2.55
C VAL A 266 -13.66 2.88 -2.49
N GLY A 267 -13.36 3.99 -3.16
CA GLY A 267 -12.07 4.66 -3.09
C GLY A 267 -12.11 5.81 -2.11
N SER A 268 -11.06 5.97 -1.31
CA SER A 268 -10.93 7.06 -0.35
C SER A 268 -9.47 7.38 -0.03
N GLY A 269 -9.24 8.40 0.80
CA GLY A 269 -7.99 8.57 1.54
C GLY A 269 -6.77 9.05 0.77
N GLY A 270 -6.89 9.44 -0.51
CA GLY A 270 -5.74 10.00 -1.23
C GLY A 270 -5.84 10.15 -2.74
N PHE A 271 -6.94 9.75 -3.40
CA PHE A 271 -7.13 10.07 -4.82
C PHE A 271 -7.30 11.59 -5.00
N ALA A 272 -6.85 12.13 -6.12
CA ALA A 272 -7.00 13.53 -6.46
C ALA A 272 -8.48 13.93 -6.53
N SER A 273 -8.81 15.16 -6.11
CA SER A 273 -10.17 15.69 -6.18
C SER A 273 -10.64 15.90 -7.61
N ASN A 274 -11.93 15.65 -7.86
CA ASN A 274 -12.58 15.80 -9.18
C ASN A 274 -11.82 15.11 -10.35
N SER A 275 -11.11 14.02 -10.06
CA SER A 275 -10.28 13.34 -11.05
C SER A 275 -10.96 12.08 -11.57
N ARG A 276 -10.81 11.82 -12.87
CA ARG A 276 -11.31 10.58 -13.48
C ARG A 276 -10.57 9.38 -12.89
N ILE A 277 -11.33 8.35 -12.54
CA ILE A 277 -10.80 7.09 -12.01
C ILE A 277 -10.87 6.01 -13.08
N THR A 278 -9.75 5.36 -13.32
CA THR A 278 -9.63 4.14 -14.14
C THR A 278 -9.52 2.94 -13.21
N VAL A 279 -10.33 1.90 -13.48
CA VAL A 279 -10.30 0.66 -12.71
C VAL A 279 -9.81 -0.48 -13.59
N THR A 280 -8.93 -1.31 -13.05
CA THR A 280 -8.40 -2.51 -13.71
C THR A 280 -8.63 -3.77 -12.86
N TRP A 281 -8.80 -4.89 -13.54
CA TRP A 281 -8.85 -6.25 -12.99
C TRP A 281 -7.64 -7.03 -13.53
N ASP A 282 -6.72 -7.40 -12.65
CA ASP A 282 -5.42 -8.01 -13.01
C ASP A 282 -4.69 -7.23 -14.10
N GLY A 283 -4.73 -5.90 -14.01
CA GLY A 283 -4.14 -4.98 -14.98
C GLY A 283 -4.98 -4.72 -16.23
N THR A 284 -6.08 -5.43 -16.45
CA THR A 284 -7.00 -5.21 -17.59
C THR A 284 -8.04 -4.15 -17.24
N PRO A 285 -8.18 -3.03 -17.98
CA PRO A 285 -9.21 -2.04 -17.72
C PRO A 285 -10.63 -2.62 -17.81
N ILE A 286 -11.49 -2.24 -16.85
CA ILE A 286 -12.88 -2.71 -16.77
C ILE A 286 -13.85 -1.54 -16.70
N PRO A 287 -15.07 -1.68 -17.26
CA PRO A 287 -16.10 -0.68 -17.09
C PRO A 287 -16.60 -0.66 -15.64
N THR A 288 -16.98 0.53 -15.18
CA THR A 288 -17.62 0.77 -13.90
C THR A 288 -19.08 1.15 -14.10
N VAL A 289 -19.90 1.03 -13.06
CA VAL A 289 -21.21 1.69 -12.98
C VAL A 289 -21.12 2.72 -11.86
N PRO A 290 -21.17 4.03 -12.15
CA PRO A 290 -21.35 4.66 -13.47
C PRO A 290 -20.16 4.47 -14.43
N ASN A 291 -20.41 4.51 -15.75
CA ASN A 291 -19.36 4.32 -16.78
C ASN A 291 -18.26 5.38 -16.74
N THR A 292 -18.62 6.61 -16.36
CA THR A 292 -17.65 7.66 -16.04
C THR A 292 -17.55 7.72 -14.53
N LEU A 293 -16.45 7.21 -14.00
CA LEU A 293 -16.13 7.32 -12.58
C LEU A 293 -15.20 8.50 -12.36
N THR A 294 -15.60 9.42 -11.50
CA THR A 294 -14.80 10.57 -11.07
C THR A 294 -14.87 10.61 -9.55
N SER A 295 -13.77 10.93 -8.90
CA SER A 295 -13.77 11.26 -7.48
C SER A 295 -14.55 12.55 -7.20
N ASP A 296 -15.08 12.66 -5.99
CA ASP A 296 -15.67 13.90 -5.51
C ASP A 296 -14.58 14.95 -5.17
N LEU A 297 -14.99 16.08 -4.60
CA LEU A 297 -14.07 17.14 -4.20
C LEU A 297 -13.09 16.72 -3.08
N TYR A 298 -13.27 15.54 -2.50
CA TYR A 298 -12.48 14.98 -1.41
C TYR A 298 -11.70 13.73 -1.85
N GLY A 299 -11.65 13.43 -3.15
CA GLY A 299 -10.95 12.23 -3.63
C GLY A 299 -11.68 10.92 -3.37
N ASN A 300 -12.94 10.95 -2.91
CA ASN A 300 -13.70 9.74 -2.65
C ASN A 300 -14.53 9.35 -3.86
N PHE A 301 -14.75 8.06 -4.06
CA PHE A 301 -15.69 7.58 -5.07
C PHE A 301 -16.32 6.25 -4.67
N THR A 302 -17.44 5.93 -5.31
CA THR A 302 -18.07 4.62 -5.21
C THR A 302 -18.55 4.18 -6.57
N ALA A 303 -18.30 2.93 -6.93
CA ALA A 303 -18.79 2.34 -8.17
C ALA A 303 -19.04 0.85 -8.02
N ILE A 304 -19.77 0.27 -8.96
CA ILE A 304 -19.92 -1.18 -9.08
C ILE A 304 -19.07 -1.67 -10.25
N ILE A 305 -18.38 -2.78 -10.06
CA ILE A 305 -17.64 -3.49 -11.11
C ILE A 305 -18.17 -4.91 -11.28
N SER A 306 -18.07 -5.45 -12.50
CA SER A 306 -18.34 -6.86 -12.77
C SER A 306 -17.08 -7.68 -12.57
N VAL A 307 -17.23 -8.92 -12.09
CA VAL A 307 -16.16 -9.91 -12.02
C VAL A 307 -15.89 -10.43 -13.44
N LEU A 308 -14.67 -10.22 -13.97
CA LEU A 308 -14.35 -10.60 -15.35
C LEU A 308 -14.08 -12.08 -15.55
N THR A 309 -13.51 -12.74 -14.54
CA THR A 309 -13.04 -14.13 -14.62
C THR A 309 -13.81 -15.03 -13.63
N PRO A 310 -15.16 -15.10 -13.70
CA PRO A 310 -15.96 -15.84 -12.71
C PRO A 310 -15.72 -17.35 -12.74
N ASN A 311 -15.09 -17.86 -13.81
CA ASN A 311 -14.74 -19.27 -13.98
C ASN A 311 -13.27 -19.56 -13.65
N GLU A 312 -12.53 -18.58 -13.16
CA GLU A 312 -11.16 -18.74 -12.65
C GLU A 312 -11.20 -18.47 -11.15
N PRO A 313 -11.50 -19.49 -10.31
CA PRO A 313 -11.52 -19.30 -8.87
C PRO A 313 -10.14 -18.89 -8.36
N GLY A 314 -10.09 -17.93 -7.44
CA GLY A 314 -8.83 -17.43 -6.91
C GLY A 314 -8.86 -15.96 -6.52
N SER A 315 -7.69 -15.45 -6.18
CA SER A 315 -7.47 -14.04 -5.83
C SER A 315 -7.15 -13.23 -7.07
N HIS A 316 -7.87 -12.13 -7.25
CA HIS A 316 -7.69 -11.18 -8.35
C HIS A 316 -7.44 -9.79 -7.80
N ILE A 317 -6.58 -9.03 -8.46
CA ILE A 317 -6.23 -7.67 -8.06
C ILE A 317 -7.17 -6.70 -8.77
N VAL A 318 -7.91 -5.93 -7.97
CA VAL A 318 -8.65 -4.76 -8.44
C VAL A 318 -7.82 -3.53 -8.10
N ASN A 319 -7.48 -2.73 -9.11
CA ASN A 319 -6.72 -1.50 -8.91
C ASN A 319 -7.50 -0.31 -9.46
N ALA A 320 -7.56 0.78 -8.69
CA ALA A 320 -8.11 2.06 -9.10
C ALA A 320 -6.98 3.07 -9.23
N THR A 321 -7.01 3.93 -10.25
CA THR A 321 -5.97 4.94 -10.51
C THR A 321 -6.61 6.22 -11.02
N ASP A 322 -6.21 7.36 -10.45
CA ASP A 322 -6.65 8.67 -10.92
C ASP A 322 -5.81 9.22 -12.09
N GLU A 323 -6.17 10.39 -12.63
CA GLU A 323 -5.46 11.01 -13.77
C GLU A 323 -4.05 11.49 -13.42
N TYR A 324 -3.72 11.60 -12.13
CA TYR A 324 -2.42 12.01 -11.62
C TYR A 324 -1.56 10.81 -11.21
N GLY A 325 -2.02 9.59 -11.47
CA GLY A 325 -1.28 8.35 -11.22
C GLY A 325 -1.38 7.83 -9.78
N ARG A 326 -2.17 8.47 -8.90
CA ARG A 326 -2.38 7.95 -7.54
C ARG A 326 -3.28 6.73 -7.62
N SER A 327 -2.87 5.65 -6.99
CA SER A 327 -3.56 4.38 -7.10
C SER A 327 -3.70 3.65 -5.78
N ALA A 328 -4.75 2.84 -5.69
CA ALA A 328 -4.93 1.87 -4.65
C ALA A 328 -5.46 0.57 -5.23
N TRP A 329 -5.13 -0.52 -4.56
CA TRP A 329 -5.57 -1.84 -4.96
C TRP A 329 -6.22 -2.58 -3.80
N ALA A 330 -7.06 -3.54 -4.14
CA ALA A 330 -7.67 -4.48 -3.24
C ALA A 330 -7.77 -5.85 -3.90
N VAL A 331 -7.85 -6.91 -3.09
CA VAL A 331 -7.98 -8.27 -3.60
C VAL A 331 -9.43 -8.70 -3.54
N PHE A 332 -9.98 -9.09 -4.68
CA PHE A 332 -11.25 -9.79 -4.76
C PHE A 332 -11.02 -11.30 -4.84
N THR A 333 -11.81 -12.09 -4.11
CA THR A 333 -11.75 -13.56 -4.22
C THR A 333 -12.94 -14.09 -5.01
N VAL A 334 -12.65 -14.67 -6.18
CA VAL A 334 -13.64 -15.37 -7.00
C VAL A 334 -13.88 -16.76 -6.41
N VAL A 335 -15.14 -17.07 -6.11
CA VAL A 335 -15.54 -18.36 -5.54
C VAL A 335 -15.70 -19.42 -6.63
N ASP A 336 -15.31 -20.65 -6.31
CA ASP A 336 -15.53 -21.81 -7.17
C ASP A 336 -17.02 -22.19 -7.15
N MET A 337 -17.71 -21.97 -8.29
CA MET A 337 -19.11 -22.38 -8.48
C MET A 337 -19.24 -23.74 -9.18
N THR A 338 -18.13 -24.43 -9.46
CA THR A 338 -18.17 -25.74 -10.11
C THR A 338 -18.70 -26.77 -9.10
N GLY A 339 -19.97 -27.14 -9.25
CA GLY A 339 -20.54 -28.25 -8.50
C GLY A 339 -19.84 -29.58 -8.81
N PRO A 340 -19.96 -30.60 -7.96
CA PRO A 340 -19.42 -31.93 -8.28
C PRO A 340 -19.98 -32.42 -9.61
N GLN A 341 -19.13 -33.05 -10.43
CA GLN A 341 -19.59 -33.72 -11.65
C GLN A 341 -20.75 -34.67 -11.32
N GLY A 342 -21.85 -34.56 -12.07
CA GLY A 342 -22.99 -35.47 -11.89
C GLY A 342 -22.57 -36.94 -12.05
N PRO A 343 -23.30 -37.90 -11.45
CA PRO A 343 -22.99 -39.32 -11.62
C PRO A 343 -22.96 -39.68 -13.12
N GLN A 344 -22.03 -40.57 -13.50
CA GLN A 344 -22.00 -41.12 -14.85
C GLN A 344 -23.38 -41.71 -15.17
N GLY A 345 -23.94 -41.36 -16.35
CA GLY A 345 -25.20 -41.94 -16.80
C GLY A 345 -25.13 -43.47 -16.83
N PRO A 346 -26.26 -44.17 -16.64
CA PRO A 346 -26.28 -45.63 -16.74
C PRO A 346 -25.68 -46.06 -18.08
N GLN A 347 -24.87 -47.13 -18.07
CA GLN A 347 -24.36 -47.76 -19.29
C GLN A 347 -25.55 -48.05 -20.22
N GLY A 348 -25.47 -47.59 -21.48
CA GLY A 348 -26.50 -47.90 -22.47
C GLY A 348 -26.73 -49.40 -22.58
N ALA A 349 -27.97 -49.81 -22.82
CA ALA A 349 -28.29 -51.22 -23.02
C ALA A 349 -27.34 -51.83 -24.07
N THR A 350 -26.75 -52.97 -23.77
CA THR A 350 -25.97 -53.75 -24.74
C THR A 350 -26.82 -53.91 -26.00
N GLY A 351 -26.29 -53.47 -27.15
CA GLY A 351 -27.00 -53.63 -28.42
C GLY A 351 -27.35 -55.10 -28.66
N PRO A 352 -28.42 -55.40 -29.43
CA PRO A 352 -28.73 -56.77 -29.79
C PRO A 352 -27.49 -57.42 -30.42
N GLN A 353 -27.17 -58.64 -29.98
CA GLN A 353 -26.09 -59.42 -30.56
C GLN A 353 -26.30 -59.51 -32.08
N GLY A 354 -25.31 -59.05 -32.85
CA GLY A 354 -25.35 -59.14 -34.30
C GLY A 354 -25.50 -60.60 -34.74
N PRO A 355 -26.13 -60.88 -35.90
CA PRO A 355 -26.20 -62.23 -36.44
C PRO A 355 -24.79 -62.80 -36.59
N GLU A 356 -24.64 -64.08 -36.25
CA GLU A 356 -23.39 -64.82 -36.34
C GLU A 356 -22.82 -64.73 -37.77
N GLY A 357 -21.59 -64.20 -37.88
CA GLY A 357 -20.92 -64.05 -39.17
C GLY A 357 -20.54 -65.41 -39.77
N ALA A 358 -20.79 -65.59 -41.06
CA ALA A 358 -20.37 -66.79 -41.79
C ALA A 358 -18.85 -66.98 -41.71
N ALA A 359 -18.43 -68.24 -41.49
CA ALA A 359 -17.03 -68.61 -41.38
C ALA A 359 -16.22 -68.16 -42.60
N GLY A 360 -15.15 -67.37 -42.37
CA GLY A 360 -14.26 -66.89 -43.42
C GLY A 360 -13.33 -67.98 -43.94
N PRO A 361 -12.99 -67.99 -45.25
CA PRO A 361 -12.03 -68.92 -45.82
C PRO A 361 -10.60 -68.64 -45.34
N GLN A 362 -9.81 -69.71 -45.25
CA GLN A 362 -8.42 -69.75 -44.77
C GLN A 362 -7.50 -68.81 -45.57
N GLY A 363 -6.75 -67.98 -44.85
CA GLY A 363 -5.87 -66.95 -45.44
C GLY A 363 -4.65 -67.51 -46.16
N GLN A 364 -4.26 -66.85 -47.26
CA GLN A 364 -2.92 -67.01 -47.86
C GLN A 364 -1.99 -65.92 -47.33
N GLN A 365 -0.76 -66.35 -47.08
CA GLN A 365 0.38 -65.56 -46.62
C GLN A 365 0.76 -64.47 -47.63
N GLY A 366 1.00 -63.25 -47.12
CA GLY A 366 1.56 -62.14 -47.89
C GLY A 366 2.70 -61.46 -47.12
N GLU A 367 3.83 -61.27 -47.80
CA GLU A 367 5.13 -60.83 -47.29
C GLU A 367 5.23 -59.31 -47.04
N THR A 368 6.30 -58.97 -46.31
CA THR A 368 6.71 -57.66 -45.80
C THR A 368 7.12 -56.64 -46.89
N GLY A 369 6.79 -55.36 -46.67
CA GLY A 369 7.42 -54.21 -47.34
C GLY A 369 7.21 -52.91 -46.56
N PRO A 370 8.12 -51.91 -46.68
CA PRO A 370 8.62 -51.15 -45.53
C PRO A 370 8.02 -49.74 -45.32
N ALA A 371 8.50 -49.12 -44.23
CA ALA A 371 8.03 -47.93 -43.53
C ALA A 371 7.86 -46.65 -44.35
N GLY A 372 6.86 -45.86 -43.97
CA GLY A 372 6.64 -44.48 -44.39
C GLY A 372 6.57 -43.51 -43.20
N GLU A 373 7.16 -42.34 -43.43
CA GLU A 373 7.13 -41.07 -42.67
C GLU A 373 5.69 -40.65 -42.20
N VAL A 374 5.42 -39.66 -41.33
CA VAL A 374 5.82 -38.24 -41.36
C VAL A 374 5.53 -37.53 -40.02
N SER A 375 6.42 -36.60 -39.65
CA SER A 375 6.33 -35.31 -38.91
C SER A 375 4.99 -34.77 -38.34
N LEU A 376 5.03 -34.12 -37.16
CA LEU A 376 4.91 -32.65 -36.94
C LEU A 376 4.79 -32.32 -35.41
N VAL A 377 5.77 -31.65 -34.80
CA VAL A 377 5.84 -30.20 -34.40
C VAL A 377 5.06 -29.80 -33.13
N TYR A 378 5.80 -29.21 -32.16
CA TYR A 378 5.55 -28.00 -31.32
C TYR A 378 6.25 -28.19 -29.95
N ILE A 379 7.39 -27.56 -29.60
CA ILE A 379 7.73 -26.14 -29.34
C ILE A 379 7.99 -25.89 -27.82
N VAL A 380 9.28 -25.71 -27.52
CA VAL A 380 9.97 -24.74 -26.62
C VAL A 380 9.77 -24.79 -25.08
N ALA A 381 10.91 -24.99 -24.39
CA ALA A 381 11.21 -24.67 -22.98
C ALA A 381 11.01 -23.16 -22.66
N PRO A 382 10.87 -22.65 -21.41
CA PRO A 382 11.58 -23.09 -20.20
C PRO A 382 10.74 -22.99 -18.89
N ILE A 383 10.28 -24.13 -18.36
CA ILE A 383 9.75 -24.23 -16.98
C ILE A 383 10.51 -25.31 -16.18
N GLY A 384 11.40 -26.07 -16.85
CA GLY A 384 12.09 -27.22 -16.25
C GLY A 384 13.28 -26.89 -15.36
N LEU A 385 13.95 -25.72 -15.50
CA LEU A 385 15.18 -25.46 -14.74
C LEU A 385 14.92 -25.02 -13.29
N SER A 386 13.85 -24.27 -13.02
CA SER A 386 13.52 -23.77 -11.69
C SER A 386 12.99 -24.88 -10.77
N VAL A 387 12.23 -25.84 -11.32
CA VAL A 387 11.73 -26.99 -10.56
C VAL A 387 12.87 -27.92 -10.12
N VAL A 388 13.88 -28.13 -10.97
CA VAL A 388 15.05 -28.94 -10.64
C VAL A 388 15.92 -28.28 -9.55
N ALA A 389 16.08 -26.95 -9.57
CA ALA A 389 16.80 -26.22 -8.54
C ALA A 389 16.11 -26.30 -7.15
N ILE A 390 14.78 -26.20 -7.13
CA ILE A 390 13.98 -26.31 -5.89
C ILE A 390 14.04 -27.74 -5.32
N ILE A 391 13.99 -28.76 -6.19
CA ILE A 391 14.12 -30.17 -5.77
C ILE A 391 15.52 -30.44 -5.19
N LEU A 392 16.57 -29.88 -5.79
CA LEU A 392 17.95 -30.01 -5.27
C LEU A 392 18.16 -29.28 -3.94
N ALA A 393 17.57 -28.09 -3.77
CA ALA A 393 17.63 -27.35 -2.51
C ALA A 393 16.85 -28.06 -1.38
N ALA A 394 15.66 -28.58 -1.67
CA ALA A 394 14.87 -29.38 -0.73
C ALA A 394 15.60 -30.67 -0.35
N TYR A 395 16.27 -31.32 -1.31
CA TYR A 395 17.09 -32.52 -1.04
C TYR A 395 18.31 -32.21 -0.17
N ALA A 396 18.97 -31.06 -0.38
CA ALA A 396 20.12 -30.64 0.44
C ALA A 396 19.74 -30.31 1.89
N VAL A 397 18.56 -29.73 2.12
CA VAL A 397 18.04 -29.44 3.47
C VAL A 397 17.66 -30.72 4.22
N VAL A 398 17.17 -31.74 3.52
CA VAL A 398 16.84 -33.04 4.15
C VAL A 398 18.11 -33.84 4.49
N LYS A 399 19.22 -33.63 3.78
CA LYS A 399 20.47 -34.39 3.97
C LYS A 399 21.44 -33.76 4.97
N LYS A 400 21.26 -32.49 5.35
CA LYS A 400 22.04 -31.84 6.41
C LYS A 400 21.34 -32.02 7.78
N LYS A 401 21.65 -33.13 8.43
CA LYS A 401 21.69 -33.19 9.90
C LYS A 401 23.11 -33.62 10.31
N PRO A 402 23.70 -33.07 11.38
CA PRO A 402 24.69 -33.84 12.12
C PRO A 402 24.04 -35.10 12.69
#